data_AF-A0A523E985-F1
#
_entry.id   AF-A0A523E985-F1
#
_cell.length_a   1.000
_cell.length_b   1.000
_cell.length_c   1.000
_cell.angle_alpha   90.00
_cell.angle_beta   90.00
_cell.angle_gamma   90.00
#
_symmetry.space_group_name_H-M   'P 1'
#
loop_
_entity.id
_entity.type
_entity.pdbx_description
1 polymer ?
#
loop_
_entity_poly.entity_id
_entity_poly.type
_entity_poly.pdbx_seq_one_letter_code
_entity_poly.pdbx_strand_id
1 'polypeptide(L)'
;MVFRQTEPGAGVGLGVLSRDGSSETLLSTEYNHTNAEISPDGGFLAYQSNESGRGEIYVRPFPNVEDGRWQISADGGSQPLWARDGQELFYRAPGGELVATPVRTAPSFTFGKAEVLFEGGIYVRSSPGRSYDLSPDGKRFLMIKEVNLDGASLTELILVQNWFEELERLVPTEN
;
A
#
# COMPACT_ATOMS: atom_id res chain seq x y z
N MET A 1 -11.32 -10.96 1.20
CA MET A 1 -9.96 -10.40 1.44
C MET A 1 -9.06 -10.91 0.33
N VAL A 2 -8.21 -10.08 -0.27
CA VAL A 2 -7.22 -10.55 -1.26
C VAL A 2 -5.91 -10.85 -0.53
N PHE A 3 -5.25 -11.95 -0.91
CA PHE A 3 -4.00 -12.37 -0.29
C PHE A 3 -3.00 -12.84 -1.35
N ARG A 4 -1.72 -12.81 -0.97
CA ARG A 4 -0.62 -13.32 -1.77
C ARG A 4 -0.58 -14.85 -1.68
N GLN A 5 -0.52 -15.53 -2.82
CA GLN A 5 -0.35 -16.98 -2.91
C GLN A 5 0.97 -17.31 -3.61
N THR A 6 1.65 -18.37 -3.19
CA THR A 6 2.89 -18.84 -3.82
C THR A 6 2.68 -20.28 -4.28
N GLU A 7 2.89 -20.55 -5.56
CA GLU A 7 2.83 -21.89 -6.13
C GLU A 7 4.26 -22.36 -6.51
N PRO A 8 4.63 -23.62 -6.25
CA PRO A 8 5.96 -24.12 -6.59
C PRO A 8 6.23 -24.01 -8.10
N GLY A 9 7.27 -23.27 -8.48
CA GLY A 9 7.70 -23.12 -9.89
C GLY A 9 6.98 -22.02 -10.68
N ALA A 10 6.07 -21.28 -10.07
CA ALA A 10 5.38 -20.13 -10.69
C ALA A 10 5.76 -18.80 -10.01
N GLY A 11 5.39 -17.69 -10.65
CA GLY A 11 5.42 -16.38 -10.02
C GLY A 11 4.46 -16.31 -8.83
N VAL A 12 4.59 -15.26 -8.03
CA VAL A 12 3.68 -15.01 -6.91
C VAL A 12 2.28 -14.64 -7.43
N GLY A 13 1.27 -15.42 -7.08
CA GLY A 13 -0.13 -15.19 -7.46
C GLY A 13 -0.94 -14.40 -6.43
N LEU A 14 -2.17 -14.05 -6.80
CA LEU A 14 -3.18 -13.47 -5.92
C LEU A 14 -4.35 -14.44 -5.75
N GLY A 15 -4.79 -14.64 -4.52
CA GLY A 15 -6.00 -15.37 -4.18
C GLY A 15 -7.02 -14.45 -3.49
N VAL A 16 -8.29 -14.83 -3.54
CA VAL A 16 -9.34 -14.21 -2.73
C VAL A 16 -9.86 -15.21 -1.71
N LEU A 17 -10.02 -14.74 -0.48
CA LEU A 17 -10.65 -15.46 0.62
C LEU A 17 -12.02 -14.85 0.90
N SER A 18 -13.05 -15.66 0.79
CA SER A 18 -14.44 -15.35 1.12
C SER A 18 -14.68 -15.47 2.63
N ARG A 19 -15.77 -14.85 3.11
CA ARG A 19 -16.11 -14.84 4.54
C ARG A 19 -16.48 -16.22 5.10
N ASP A 20 -16.87 -17.14 4.24
CA ASP A 20 -17.16 -18.54 4.56
C ASP A 20 -15.90 -19.41 4.67
N GLY A 21 -14.71 -18.82 4.47
CA GLY A 21 -13.43 -19.52 4.51
C GLY A 21 -13.05 -20.20 3.19
N SER A 22 -13.87 -20.11 2.15
CA SER A 22 -13.49 -20.57 0.82
C SER A 22 -12.44 -19.64 0.21
N SER A 23 -11.46 -20.22 -0.48
CA SER A 23 -10.40 -19.49 -1.18
C SER A 23 -10.30 -19.95 -2.63
N GLU A 24 -10.17 -19.00 -3.54
CA GLU A 24 -9.97 -19.26 -4.95
C GLU A 24 -8.78 -18.45 -5.48
N THR A 25 -8.09 -19.03 -6.47
CA THR A 25 -7.04 -18.34 -7.20
C THR A 25 -7.67 -17.27 -8.08
N LEU A 26 -7.27 -16.02 -7.88
CA LEU A 26 -7.77 -14.89 -8.64
C LEU A 26 -6.88 -14.61 -9.85
N LEU A 27 -5.56 -14.58 -9.64
CA LEU A 27 -4.59 -14.30 -10.70
C LEU A 27 -3.33 -15.16 -10.48
N SER A 28 -3.05 -16.07 -11.41
CA SER A 28 -1.83 -16.88 -11.42
C SER A 28 -1.16 -16.80 -12.80
N THR A 29 0.03 -16.22 -12.85
CA THR A 29 0.86 -16.10 -14.06
C THR A 29 2.33 -16.32 -13.68
N GLU A 30 3.24 -16.27 -14.66
CA GLU A 30 4.69 -16.31 -14.40
C GLU A 30 5.23 -15.06 -13.66
N TYR A 31 4.47 -13.96 -13.66
CA TYR A 31 4.84 -12.72 -12.99
C TYR A 31 4.54 -12.72 -11.49
N ASN A 32 5.28 -11.88 -10.76
CA ASN A 32 5.10 -11.67 -9.34
C ASN A 32 4.08 -10.56 -9.07
N HIS A 33 2.99 -10.92 -8.41
CA HIS A 33 1.93 -10.01 -8.00
C HIS A 33 1.98 -9.76 -6.49
N THR A 34 1.97 -8.50 -6.07
CA THR A 34 2.04 -8.13 -4.66
C THR A 34 1.19 -6.88 -4.36
N ASN A 35 1.02 -6.57 -3.07
CA ASN A 35 0.36 -5.35 -2.59
C ASN A 35 -1.03 -5.11 -3.22
N ALA A 36 -1.83 -6.17 -3.37
CA ALA A 36 -3.13 -6.08 -4.01
C ALA A 36 -4.18 -5.44 -3.09
N GLU A 37 -5.07 -4.63 -3.66
CA GLU A 37 -6.16 -3.97 -2.95
C GLU A 37 -7.41 -3.83 -3.83
N ILE A 38 -8.57 -4.12 -3.25
CA ILE A 38 -9.88 -3.94 -3.88
C ILE A 38 -10.33 -2.48 -3.70
N SER A 39 -10.89 -1.87 -4.75
CA SER A 39 -11.47 -0.54 -4.73
C SER A 39 -12.61 -0.41 -3.70
N PRO A 40 -12.92 0.80 -3.20
CA PRO A 40 -13.99 0.99 -2.23
C PRO A 40 -15.37 0.53 -2.70
N ASP A 41 -15.64 0.63 -4.00
CA ASP A 41 -16.88 0.15 -4.64
C ASP A 41 -16.90 -1.37 -4.87
N GLY A 42 -15.78 -2.06 -4.63
CA GLY A 42 -15.65 -3.49 -4.82
C GLY A 42 -15.50 -3.95 -6.28
N GLY A 43 -15.44 -3.03 -7.25
CA GLY A 43 -15.48 -3.37 -8.68
C GLY A 43 -14.11 -3.57 -9.33
N PHE A 44 -13.02 -3.17 -8.67
CA PHE A 44 -11.68 -3.15 -9.26
C PHE A 44 -10.61 -3.65 -8.27
N LEU A 45 -9.56 -4.24 -8.82
CA LEU A 45 -8.38 -4.70 -8.11
C LEU A 45 -7.17 -3.90 -8.59
N ALA A 46 -6.52 -3.15 -7.71
CA ALA A 46 -5.19 -2.60 -7.95
C ALA A 46 -4.13 -3.57 -7.40
N TYR A 47 -3.03 -3.74 -8.11
CA TYR A 47 -1.93 -4.60 -7.66
C TYR A 47 -0.60 -4.16 -8.27
N GLN A 48 0.50 -4.52 -7.61
CA GLN A 48 1.84 -4.36 -8.14
C GLN A 48 2.25 -5.63 -8.90
N SER A 49 2.76 -5.50 -10.12
CA SER A 49 3.31 -6.62 -10.91
C SER A 49 4.62 -6.27 -11.59
N ASN A 50 5.46 -7.27 -11.86
CA ASN A 50 6.68 -7.13 -12.65
C ASN A 50 6.52 -7.52 -14.13
N GLU A 51 5.29 -7.59 -14.64
CA GLU A 51 4.97 -7.98 -16.02
C GLU A 51 5.69 -7.15 -17.10
N SER A 52 5.98 -5.87 -16.84
CA SER A 52 6.74 -5.01 -17.76
C SER A 52 8.27 -5.15 -17.64
N GLY A 53 8.76 -6.08 -16.81
CA GLY A 53 10.17 -6.21 -16.43
C GLY A 53 10.58 -5.34 -15.23
N ARG A 54 9.68 -4.50 -14.70
CA ARG A 54 9.84 -3.74 -13.46
C ARG A 54 8.51 -3.69 -12.69
N GLY A 55 8.57 -3.39 -11.40
CA GLY A 55 7.35 -3.22 -10.60
C GLY A 55 6.52 -2.05 -11.12
N GLU A 56 5.30 -2.32 -11.57
CA GLU A 56 4.30 -1.34 -12.00
C GLU A 56 2.98 -1.59 -11.29
N ILE A 57 2.13 -0.56 -11.23
CA ILE A 57 0.76 -0.64 -10.75
C ILE A 57 -0.17 -0.97 -11.91
N TYR A 58 -0.95 -2.02 -11.72
CA TYR A 58 -1.99 -2.45 -12.65
C TYR A 58 -3.35 -2.42 -11.96
N VAL A 59 -4.39 -2.21 -12.75
CA VAL A 59 -5.79 -2.36 -12.34
C VAL A 59 -6.48 -3.39 -13.24
N ARG A 60 -7.30 -4.24 -12.65
CA ARG A 60 -8.19 -5.19 -13.34
C ARG A 60 -9.61 -5.11 -12.75
N PRO A 61 -10.67 -5.48 -13.48
CA PRO A 61 -12.00 -5.65 -12.90
C PRO A 61 -11.97 -6.73 -11.81
N PHE A 62 -12.81 -6.61 -10.80
CA PHE A 62 -12.93 -7.58 -9.72
C PHE A 62 -14.41 -7.97 -9.54
N PRO A 63 -14.73 -9.28 -9.40
CA PRO A 63 -13.81 -10.43 -9.38
C PRO A 63 -13.34 -10.89 -10.78
N ASN A 64 -13.92 -10.37 -11.87
CA ASN A 64 -13.64 -10.81 -13.24
C ASN A 64 -12.31 -10.23 -13.78
N VAL A 65 -11.19 -10.68 -13.22
CA VAL A 65 -9.87 -10.10 -13.54
C VAL A 65 -9.41 -10.28 -14.99
N GLU A 66 -10.08 -11.13 -15.77
CA GLU A 66 -9.79 -11.33 -17.20
C GLU A 66 -10.52 -10.35 -18.13
N ASP A 67 -11.51 -9.60 -17.63
CA ASP A 67 -12.36 -8.71 -18.45
C ASP A 67 -11.64 -7.41 -18.87
N GLY A 68 -10.46 -7.14 -18.31
CA GLY A 68 -9.67 -5.96 -18.66
C GLY A 68 -8.40 -5.84 -17.83
N ARG A 69 -7.43 -5.08 -18.33
CA ARG A 69 -6.18 -4.76 -17.65
C ARG A 69 -5.70 -3.38 -18.05
N TRP A 70 -5.42 -2.54 -17.07
CA TRP A 70 -4.87 -1.20 -17.26
C TRP A 70 -3.56 -1.06 -16.51
N GLN A 71 -2.52 -0.62 -17.19
CA GLN A 71 -1.26 -0.23 -16.57
C GLN A 71 -1.36 1.24 -16.15
N ILE A 72 -1.30 1.50 -14.84
CA ILE A 72 -1.47 2.84 -14.27
C ILE A 72 -0.15 3.60 -14.23
N SER A 73 0.94 2.94 -13.84
CA SER A 73 2.27 3.53 -13.81
C SER A 73 3.10 3.11 -15.04
N ALA A 74 3.89 4.03 -15.57
CA ALA A 74 4.74 3.79 -16.76
C ALA A 74 6.25 3.77 -16.44
N ASP A 75 6.66 4.37 -15.32
CA ASP A 75 8.06 4.54 -14.91
C ASP A 75 8.35 3.88 -13.56
N GLY A 76 7.60 2.84 -13.22
CA GLY A 76 7.68 2.11 -11.97
C GLY A 76 6.64 2.55 -10.93
N GLY A 77 6.23 1.59 -10.11
CA GLY A 77 5.25 1.81 -9.06
C GLY A 77 5.18 0.66 -8.07
N SER A 78 4.83 0.98 -6.83
CA SER A 78 4.65 0.01 -5.75
C SER A 78 3.61 0.49 -4.75
N GLN A 79 3.12 -0.43 -3.91
CA GLN A 79 2.26 -0.09 -2.76
C GLN A 79 1.01 0.72 -3.17
N PRO A 80 0.14 0.21 -4.06
CA PRO A 80 -1.05 0.94 -4.46
C PRO A 80 -2.01 1.13 -3.28
N LEU A 81 -2.68 2.29 -3.25
CA LEU A 81 -3.73 2.63 -2.30
C LEU A 81 -4.87 3.37 -3.00
N TRP A 82 -6.09 2.82 -2.95
CA TRP A 82 -7.26 3.55 -3.44
C TRP A 82 -7.64 4.69 -2.50
N ALA A 83 -7.98 5.85 -3.07
CA ALA A 83 -8.69 6.89 -2.33
C ALA A 83 -10.03 6.36 -1.83
N ARG A 84 -10.48 6.86 -0.67
CA ARG A 84 -11.72 6.40 -0.02
C ARG A 84 -12.97 6.68 -0.85
N ASP A 85 -12.94 7.73 -1.66
CA ASP A 85 -13.99 8.09 -2.59
C ASP A 85 -13.93 7.31 -3.93
N GLY A 86 -12.86 6.53 -4.15
CA GLY A 86 -12.65 5.75 -5.36
C GLY A 86 -12.26 6.58 -6.59
N GLN A 87 -11.92 7.86 -6.43
CA GLN A 87 -11.63 8.76 -7.57
C GLN A 87 -10.14 8.94 -7.84
N GLU A 88 -9.27 8.42 -6.97
CA GLU A 88 -7.82 8.46 -7.15
C GLU A 88 -7.18 7.13 -6.73
N LEU A 89 -6.05 6.83 -7.36
CA LEU A 89 -5.17 5.73 -6.97
C LEU A 89 -3.79 6.30 -6.64
N PHE A 90 -3.33 6.06 -5.42
CA PHE A 90 -2.01 6.47 -4.94
C PHE A 90 -1.01 5.33 -5.06
N TYR A 91 0.26 5.64 -5.29
CA TYR A 91 1.35 4.66 -5.26
C TYR A 91 2.71 5.32 -5.04
N ARG A 92 3.72 4.51 -4.68
CA ARG A 92 5.12 4.94 -4.55
C ARG A 92 5.87 4.72 -5.86
N ALA A 93 6.45 5.79 -6.41
CA ALA A 93 7.38 5.72 -7.53
C ALA A 93 8.79 5.25 -7.09
N PRO A 94 9.70 4.89 -8.03
CA PRO A 94 11.01 4.35 -7.67
C PRO A 94 11.91 5.28 -6.83
N GLY A 95 11.80 6.60 -6.99
CA GLY A 95 12.50 7.61 -6.19
C GLY A 95 11.91 7.79 -4.79
N GLY A 96 10.79 7.12 -4.50
CA GLY A 96 10.05 7.21 -3.24
C GLY A 96 9.00 8.30 -3.23
N GLU A 97 8.78 9.00 -4.35
CA GLU A 97 7.70 9.96 -4.50
C GLU A 97 6.35 9.28 -4.25
N LEU A 98 5.43 10.01 -3.61
CA LEU A 98 4.04 9.61 -3.58
C LEU A 98 3.32 10.22 -4.78
N VAL A 99 2.78 9.35 -5.64
CA VAL A 99 2.12 9.71 -6.88
C VAL A 99 0.62 9.43 -6.74
N ALA A 100 -0.20 10.34 -7.24
CA ALA A 100 -1.64 10.18 -7.40
C ALA A 100 -1.96 10.03 -8.88
N THR A 101 -2.93 9.19 -9.22
CA THR A 101 -3.51 9.13 -10.55
C THR A 101 -5.02 9.20 -10.43
N PRO A 102 -5.68 10.20 -11.04
CA PRO A 102 -7.14 10.26 -11.07
C PRO A 102 -7.68 9.02 -11.78
N VAL A 103 -8.73 8.43 -11.24
CA VAL A 103 -9.40 7.25 -11.80
C VAL A 103 -10.90 7.45 -11.78
N ARG A 104 -11.58 6.78 -12.69
CA ARG A 104 -13.04 6.71 -12.71
C ARG A 104 -13.41 5.27 -12.99
N THR A 105 -14.23 4.69 -12.11
CA THR A 105 -14.64 3.28 -12.18
C THR A 105 -15.97 3.09 -12.94
N ALA A 106 -16.76 4.16 -13.13
CA ALA A 106 -18.07 4.12 -13.79
C ALA A 106 -18.29 5.24 -14.83
N PRO A 107 -18.99 4.97 -15.95
CA PRO A 107 -19.55 3.67 -16.35
C PRO A 107 -18.50 2.71 -16.94
N SER A 108 -17.27 3.17 -17.12
CA SER A 108 -16.13 2.36 -17.55
C SER A 108 -14.87 2.84 -16.85
N PHE A 109 -13.89 1.95 -16.71
CA PHE A 109 -12.61 2.29 -16.12
C PHE A 109 -11.82 3.24 -17.02
N THR A 110 -11.46 4.40 -16.49
CA THR A 110 -10.57 5.36 -17.14
C THR A 110 -9.64 5.96 -16.10
N PHE A 111 -8.42 6.32 -16.49
CA PHE A 111 -7.45 6.97 -15.61
C PHE A 111 -6.82 8.18 -16.29
N GLY A 112 -6.45 9.17 -15.49
CA GLY A 112 -5.87 10.44 -15.91
C GLY A 112 -4.35 10.44 -15.88
N LYS A 113 -3.79 11.65 -15.96
CA LYS A 113 -2.34 11.87 -15.84
C LYS A 113 -1.91 11.64 -14.39
N ALA A 114 -0.77 10.96 -14.20
CA ALA A 114 -0.15 10.82 -12.90
C ALA A 114 0.48 12.14 -12.42
N GLU A 115 0.30 12.46 -11.15
CA GLU A 115 0.79 13.68 -10.49
C GLU A 115 1.57 13.33 -9.22
N VAL A 116 2.74 13.95 -9.03
CA VAL A 116 3.53 13.80 -7.81
C VAL A 116 2.93 14.68 -6.72
N LEU A 117 2.48 14.07 -5.62
CA LEU A 117 1.97 14.79 -4.45
C LEU A 117 3.08 15.17 -3.46
N PHE A 118 4.04 14.27 -3.28
CA PHE A 118 5.16 14.45 -2.36
C PHE A 118 6.44 13.92 -2.98
N GLU A 119 7.53 14.67 -2.80
CA GLU A 119 8.87 14.24 -3.16
C GLU A 119 9.32 13.03 -2.33
N GLY A 120 10.22 12.22 -2.91
CA GLY A 120 10.73 10.99 -2.32
C GLY A 120 11.96 11.18 -1.42
N GLY A 121 12.72 10.10 -1.23
CA GLY A 121 14.07 10.11 -0.66
C GLY A 121 14.22 10.25 0.86
N ILE A 122 13.25 10.82 1.58
CA ILE A 122 13.33 11.00 3.04
C ILE A 122 12.35 10.13 3.84
N TYR A 123 11.59 9.26 3.18
CA TYR A 123 10.58 8.42 3.82
C TYR A 123 10.95 6.96 3.74
N VAL A 124 10.70 6.22 4.82
CA VAL A 124 10.97 4.79 4.90
C VAL A 124 10.23 4.05 3.79
N ARG A 125 10.97 3.18 3.11
CA ARG A 125 10.43 2.27 2.09
C ARG A 125 10.41 0.87 2.68
N SER A 126 9.31 0.48 3.33
CA SER A 126 9.18 -0.88 3.87
C SER A 126 8.80 -1.88 2.77
N SER A 127 9.37 -3.08 2.85
CA SER A 127 8.96 -4.26 2.09
C SER A 127 8.98 -5.46 3.04
N PRO A 128 7.91 -6.28 3.14
CA PRO A 128 6.67 -6.27 2.36
C PRO A 128 5.55 -5.38 2.95
N GLY A 129 4.67 -4.86 2.08
CA GLY A 129 3.47 -4.09 2.45
C GLY A 129 3.54 -2.60 2.11
N ARG A 130 2.46 -1.85 2.37
CA ARG A 130 2.42 -0.38 2.22
C ARG A 130 3.19 0.31 3.34
N SER A 131 3.95 1.35 3.00
CA SER A 131 4.74 2.17 3.93
C SER A 131 4.04 3.49 4.33
N TYR A 132 2.82 3.70 3.84
CA TYR A 132 2.03 4.91 4.04
C TYR A 132 0.53 4.55 4.13
N ASP A 133 -0.25 5.44 4.71
CA ASP A 133 -1.71 5.32 4.77
C ASP A 133 -2.38 6.70 4.64
N LEU A 134 -3.66 6.70 4.27
CA LEU A 134 -4.49 7.87 4.07
C LEU A 134 -5.49 8.04 5.21
N SER A 135 -5.62 9.27 5.73
CA SER A 135 -6.58 9.58 6.79
C SER A 135 -8.02 9.29 6.35
N PRO A 136 -8.95 9.02 7.29
CA PRO A 136 -10.35 8.72 6.94
C PRO A 136 -11.05 9.83 6.15
N ASP A 137 -10.64 11.09 6.35
CA ASP A 137 -11.15 12.26 5.62
C ASP A 137 -10.49 12.46 4.24
N GLY A 138 -9.51 11.63 3.86
CA GLY A 138 -8.79 11.70 2.58
C GLY A 138 -7.79 12.84 2.46
N LYS A 139 -7.56 13.63 3.50
CA LYS A 139 -6.83 14.91 3.40
C LYS A 139 -5.37 14.84 3.84
N ARG A 140 -4.95 13.76 4.50
CA ARG A 140 -3.62 13.65 5.10
C ARG A 140 -3.04 12.27 4.85
N PHE A 141 -1.73 12.24 4.64
CA PHE A 141 -0.97 11.01 4.55
C PHE A 141 -0.14 10.80 5.83
N LEU A 142 -0.16 9.59 6.35
CA LEU A 142 0.79 9.14 7.36
C LEU A 142 1.99 8.49 6.65
N MET A 143 3.17 9.04 6.89
CA MET A 143 4.43 8.54 6.33
C MET A 143 5.52 8.62 7.40
N ILE A 144 6.35 7.58 7.50
CA ILE A 144 7.49 7.55 8.42
C ILE A 144 8.68 8.22 7.74
N LYS A 145 9.15 9.34 8.29
CA LYS A 145 10.36 10.00 7.82
C LYS A 145 11.59 9.22 8.30
N GLU A 146 12.45 8.87 7.38
CA GLU A 146 13.76 8.32 7.69
C GLU A 146 14.63 9.43 8.28
N VAL A 147 15.00 9.26 9.55
CA VAL A 147 15.95 10.15 10.21
C VAL A 147 17.31 9.50 10.00
N ASN A 148 18.12 10.10 9.11
CA ASN A 148 19.50 9.68 8.95
C ASN A 148 20.25 10.07 10.22
N LEU A 149 20.39 9.10 11.12
CA LEU A 149 21.22 9.25 12.30
C LEU A 149 22.67 9.08 11.85
N ASP A 150 23.28 10.14 11.32
CA ASP A 150 24.70 10.17 10.98
C ASP A 150 25.51 9.72 12.21
N GLY A 151 25.89 8.44 12.27
CA GLY A 151 26.67 7.84 13.35
C GLY A 151 25.96 7.63 14.69
N ALA A 152 24.68 7.96 14.84
CA ALA A 152 23.94 7.63 16.07
C ALA A 152 23.29 6.26 15.94
N SER A 153 24.00 5.22 16.40
CA SER A 153 23.35 4.00 16.86
C SER A 153 22.20 4.40 17.79
N LEU A 154 21.06 3.71 17.71
CA LEU A 154 19.99 3.83 18.70
C LEU A 154 20.60 3.41 20.06
N THR A 155 21.18 4.37 20.79
CA THR A 155 22.05 4.07 21.94
C THR A 155 21.23 3.90 23.21
N GLU A 156 19.94 4.23 23.16
CA GLU A 156 19.07 4.12 24.31
C GLU A 156 17.63 3.77 23.91
N LEU A 157 17.19 2.60 24.36
CA LEU A 157 15.78 2.24 24.44
C LEU A 157 15.35 2.48 25.89
N ILE A 158 14.67 3.59 26.15
CA ILE A 158 14.12 3.87 27.47
C ILE A 158 12.75 3.19 27.56
N LEU A 159 12.72 2.01 28.16
CA LEU A 159 11.49 1.33 28.54
C LEU A 159 11.08 1.78 29.94
N VAL A 160 10.05 2.62 30.03
CA VAL A 160 9.43 2.93 31.31
C VAL A 160 8.26 1.98 31.54
N GLN A 161 8.38 1.16 32.58
CA GLN A 161 7.30 0.32 33.08
C GLN A 161 6.72 0.97 34.34
N ASN A 162 5.44 0.72 34.60
CA ASN A 162 4.72 1.30 35.74
C ASN A 162 4.74 2.84 35.77
N TRP A 163 4.60 3.49 34.61
CA TRP A 163 4.63 4.94 34.47
C TRP A 163 3.80 5.71 35.52
N PHE A 164 2.62 5.19 35.89
CA PHE A 164 1.76 5.84 36.89
C PHE A 164 2.34 5.80 38.31
N GLU A 165 3.00 4.70 38.72
CA GLU A 165 3.68 4.61 40.02
C GLU A 165 4.90 5.54 40.08
N GLU A 166 5.66 5.61 38.98
CA GLU A 166 6.81 6.52 38.85
C GLU A 166 6.36 7.98 38.89
N LEU A 167 5.23 8.31 38.26
CA LEU A 167 4.64 9.64 38.27
C LEU A 167 4.17 10.05 39.67
N GLU A 168 3.49 9.16 40.40
CA GLU A 168 3.07 9.39 41.79
C GLU A 168 4.25 9.58 42.74
N ARG A 169 5.37 8.89 42.51
CA ARG A 169 6.61 9.06 43.28
C ARG A 169 7.27 10.42 43.04
N LEU A 170 7.32 10.86 41.78
CA LEU A 170 8.00 12.09 41.39
C LEU A 170 7.16 13.34 41.62
N VAL A 171 5.84 13.20 41.60
CA VAL A 171 4.89 14.27 41.92
C VAL A 171 3.90 13.73 42.96
N PRO A 172 4.31 13.62 44.24
CA PRO A 172 3.38 13.24 45.28
C PRO A 172 2.32 14.33 45.38
N THR A 173 1.08 14.00 45.06
CA THR A 173 -0.03 14.87 45.44
C THR A 173 -0.14 14.83 46.96
N GLU A 174 0.20 15.96 47.61
CA GLU A 174 -0.14 16.17 49.01
C GLU A 174 -1.66 16.05 49.15
N ASN A 175 -2.11 15.11 49.98
CA ASN A 175 -3.48 15.03 50.47
C ASN A 175 -3.62 15.88 51.73
#